data_AF-A0AAD9J7A3-F1
#
_entry.id   AF-A0AAD9J7A3-F1
#
_cell.length_a   1.000
_cell.length_b   1.000
_cell.length_c   1.000
_cell.angle_alpha   90.00
_cell.angle_beta   90.00
_cell.angle_gamma   90.00
#
_symmetry.space_group_name_H-M   'P 1'
#
loop_
_entity.id
_entity.type
_entity.pdbx_description
1 polymer ?
#
loop_
_entity_poly.entity_id
_entity_poly.type
_entity_poly.pdbx_seq_one_letter_code
_entity_poly.pdbx_strand_id
1 'polypeptide(L)' 'MMENDTPIYVKNTHIENVESYIYLGQRFSTREKNQDKEIQRRIMAGWTAFAKHRDIVKVTLGHA' A
#
# COMPACT_ATOMS: atom_id res chain seq x y z
N MET A 1 -1.05 -24.28 17.83
CA MET A 1 -2.39 -23.91 17.30
C MET A 1 -2.43 -22.41 17.34
N MET A 2 -2.48 -21.73 16.18
CA MET A 2 -2.41 -20.27 16.14
C MET A 2 -3.82 -19.68 16.22
N GLU A 3 -3.95 -18.71 17.12
CA GLU A 3 -5.16 -17.99 17.52
C GLU A 3 -5.56 -16.99 16.41
N ASN A 4 -6.84 -16.97 16.03
CA ASN A 4 -7.50 -16.06 15.07
C ASN A 4 -7.50 -16.49 13.59
N ASP A 5 -8.30 -17.51 13.27
CA ASP A 5 -8.64 -17.93 11.91
C ASP A 5 -9.93 -17.26 11.38
N THR A 6 -10.32 -16.11 11.95
CA THR A 6 -11.51 -15.39 11.50
C THR A 6 -11.27 -14.83 10.10
N PRO A 7 -12.01 -15.28 9.08
CA PRO A 7 -11.78 -14.85 7.71
C PRO A 7 -12.13 -13.36 7.55
N ILE A 8 -11.21 -12.61 6.95
CA ILE A 8 -11.37 -11.17 6.71
C ILE A 8 -11.89 -10.98 5.27
N TYR A 9 -12.91 -10.14 5.12
CA TYR A 9 -13.48 -9.79 3.82
C TYR A 9 -13.44 -8.28 3.57
N VAL A 10 -13.02 -7.88 2.38
CA VAL A 10 -13.07 -6.48 1.91
C VAL A 10 -13.88 -6.43 0.62
N LYS A 11 -15.05 -5.76 0.65
CA LYS A 11 -15.94 -5.63 -0.52
C LYS A 11 -16.21 -6.98 -1.22
N ASN A 12 -16.50 -8.01 -0.42
CA ASN A 12 -16.73 -9.40 -0.81
C ASN A 12 -15.49 -10.20 -1.25
N THR A 13 -14.29 -9.62 -1.17
CA THR A 13 -13.04 -10.35 -1.42
C THR A 13 -12.50 -10.92 -0.12
N HIS A 14 -12.34 -12.23 -0.06
CA HIS A 14 -11.63 -12.91 1.03
C HIS A 14 -10.15 -12.51 1.01
N ILE A 15 -9.64 -12.04 2.14
CA ILE A 15 -8.22 -11.67 2.30
C ILE A 15 -7.49 -12.89 2.84
N GLU A 16 -6.60 -13.45 2.02
CA GLU A 16 -5.76 -14.59 2.39
C GLU A 16 -4.68 -14.17 3.39
N ASN A 17 -4.52 -14.96 4.46
CA ASN A 17 -3.40 -14.79 5.37
C ASN A 17 -2.15 -15.45 4.77
N VAL A 18 -1.17 -14.63 4.40
CA VAL A 18 0.07 -15.09 3.76
C VAL A 18 1.30 -14.65 4.54
N GLU A 19 2.34 -15.48 4.55
CA GLU A 19 3.63 -15.16 5.21
C GLU A 19 4.47 -14.13 4.44
N SER A 20 4.26 -14.01 3.13
CA SER A 20 4.92 -13.03 2.28
C SER A 20 4.16 -12.77 0.99
N TYR A 21 4.31 -11.59 0.41
CA TYR A 21 3.69 -11.21 -0.86
C TYR A 21 4.65 -10.40 -1.74
N ILE A 22 4.39 -10.37 -3.05
CA ILE A 22 5.12 -9.52 -4.01
C ILE A 22 4.29 -8.28 -4.31
N TYR A 23 4.87 -7.10 -4.12
CA TYR A 23 4.27 -5.84 -4.52
C TYR A 23 5.27 -5.04 -5.36
N LEU A 24 4.87 -4.75 -6.61
CA LEU A 24 5.70 -4.02 -7.59
C LEU A 24 7.11 -4.60 -7.75
N GLY A 25 7.21 -5.93 -7.82
CA GLY A 25 8.49 -6.66 -8.01
C GLY A 25 9.33 -6.83 -6.74
N GLN A 26 8.89 -6.29 -5.60
CA GLN A 26 9.58 -6.44 -4.33
C GLN A 26 8.82 -7.40 -3.40
N ARG A 27 9.56 -8.29 -2.74
CA ARG A 27 9.02 -9.22 -1.74
C ARG A 27 8.90 -8.57 -0.37
N PHE A 28 7.75 -8.75 0.27
CA PHE A 28 7.45 -8.29 1.61
C PHE A 28 7.09 -9.47 2.51
N SER A 29 7.67 -9.51 3.71
CA SER A 29 7.38 -10.51 4.73
C SER A 29 6.34 -9.95 5.70
N THR A 30 5.33 -10.74 6.04
CA THR A 30 4.36 -10.41 7.09
C THR A 30 4.82 -10.89 8.46
N ARG A 31 5.89 -11.73 8.51
CA ARG A 31 6.52 -12.16 9.77
C ARG A 31 7.23 -11.01 10.49
N GLU A 32 7.74 -10.02 9.74
CA GLU A 32 8.24 -8.79 10.33
C GLU A 32 7.05 -7.89 10.70
N LYS A 33 6.70 -7.88 12.00
CA LYS A 33 5.59 -7.06 12.52
C LYS A 33 5.78 -5.55 12.32
N ASN A 34 7.02 -5.10 12.08
CA ASN A 34 7.32 -3.71 11.85
C ASN A 34 7.36 -3.40 10.34
N GLN A 35 6.20 -3.06 9.80
CA GLN A 35 6.06 -2.54 8.43
C GLN A 35 6.20 -1.01 8.38
N ASP A 36 6.60 -0.34 9.47
CA ASP A 36 6.64 1.13 9.54
C ASP A 36 7.57 1.71 8.48
N LYS A 37 8.74 1.08 8.27
CA LYS A 37 9.68 1.49 7.22
C LYS A 37 9.06 1.42 5.83
N GLU A 38 8.27 0.38 5.56
CA GLU A 38 7.60 0.20 4.27
C GLU A 38 6.46 1.20 4.08
N ILE A 39 5.68 1.45 5.13
CA ILE A 39 4.63 2.47 5.14
C ILE A 39 5.24 3.86 4.88
N GLN A 40 6.30 4.22 5.61
CA GLN A 40 6.99 5.50 5.44
C GLN A 40 7.54 5.66 4.02
N ARG A 41 8.18 4.61 3.48
CA ARG A 41 8.66 4.60 2.10
C ARG A 41 7.53 4.87 1.10
N ARG A 42 6.37 4.23 1.26
CA ARG A 42 5.21 4.44 0.37
C ARG A 42 4.67 5.87 0.44
N ILE A 43 4.57 6.42 1.65
CA ILE A 43 4.14 7.82 1.86
C ILE A 43 5.10 8.75 1.10
N MET A 44 6.40 8.59 1.30
CA MET A 44 7.42 9.41 0.62
C MET A 44 7.33 9.27 -0.91
N ALA A 45 7.25 8.03 -1.43
CA ALA A 45 7.14 7.78 -2.87
C ALA A 45 5.89 8.44 -3.48
N GLY A 46 4.76 8.37 -2.77
CA GLY A 46 3.52 9.05 -3.18
C GLY A 46 3.69 10.56 -3.27
N TRP A 47 4.28 11.18 -2.24
CA TRP A 47 4.56 12.62 -2.24
C TRP A 47 5.56 13.04 -3.32
N THR A 48 6.61 12.25 -3.55
CA THR A 48 7.58 12.50 -4.63
C THR A 48 6.91 12.44 -6.00
N ALA A 49 6.09 11.41 -6.25
CA ALA A 49 5.34 11.29 -7.49
C ALA A 49 4.37 12.46 -7.68
N PHE A 50 3.64 12.85 -6.64
CA PHE A 50 2.76 14.03 -6.69
C PHE A 50 3.54 15.31 -7.00
N ALA A 51 4.62 15.58 -6.26
CA ALA A 51 5.43 16.78 -6.45
C ALA A 51 5.99 16.87 -7.87
N LYS A 52 6.39 15.74 -8.47
CA LYS A 52 6.88 15.66 -9.86
C LYS A 52 5.81 16.00 -10.90
N HIS A 53 4.55 15.69 -10.64
CA HIS A 53 3.45 15.87 -11.60
C HIS A 53 2.46 16.98 -11.18
N ARG A 54 2.78 17.75 -10.14
CA ARG A 54 1.90 18.77 -9.55
C ARG A 54 1.41 19.79 -10.58
N ASP A 55 2.24 20.11 -11.57
CA ASP A 55 1.93 21.12 -12.57
C ASP A 55 0.91 20.60 -13.60
N ILE A 56 0.87 19.29 -13.85
CA ILE A 56 -0.18 18.64 -14.66
C ILE A 56 -1.51 18.67 -13.91
N VAL A 57 -1.50 18.35 -12.61
CA VAL A 57 -2.70 18.34 -11.77
C VAL A 57 -3.30 19.74 -11.63
N LYS A 58 -2.47 20.79 -11.59
CA LYS A 58 -2.94 22.19 -11.54
C LYS A 58 -3.64 22.63 -12.82
N VAL A 59 -3.17 22.22 -14.00
CA VAL A 59 -3.77 22.61 -15.29
C VAL A 59 -5.20 22.08 -15.42
N THR A 60 -5.48 20.89 -14.88
CA THR A 60 -6.82 20.28 -14.92
C THR A 60 -7.82 20.96 -13.98
N LEU A 61 -7.37 21.60 -12.90
CA LEU A 61 -8.25 22.26 -11.91
C LEU A 61 -8.47 23.76 -12.19
N GLY A 62 -7.77 24.36 -13.15
CA GLY A 62 -7.86 25.79 -13.50
C GLY A 62 -8.84 26.12 -14.64
N HIS A 63 -9.61 25.16 -15.13
CA HIS A 63 -10.59 25.34 -16.23
C HIS A 63 -12.02 24.95 -15.84
N ALA A 64 -12.36 25.02 -14.55
CA ALA A 64 -13.73 24.86 -14.05
C ALA A 64 -14.37 26.22 -13.77
#